data_AF-A0A6H0WMD2-F1
#
_entry.id   AF-A0A6H0WMD2-F1
#
_cell.length_a   1.000
_cell.length_b   1.000
_cell.length_c   1.000
_cell.angle_alpha   90.00
_cell.angle_beta   90.00
_cell.angle_gamma   90.00
#
_symmetry.space_group_name_H-M   'P 1'
#
loop_
_entity.id
_entity.type
_entity.pdbx_description
1 polymer ?
#
loop_
_entity_poly.entity_id
_entity_poly.type
_entity_poly.pdbx_seq_one_letter_code
_entity_poly.pdbx_strand_id
1 'polypeptide(L)'
;MKEVNKEQIEQAVRQILEAIGEDPNREGLLDTPKRVAKMYAEVFSGLNEDPKEHFQTVFGENHEELVLVKDIAFHSMCEHHLVPFYGKAHVAYIPRGGKVTGLSKLARAVEAVAKRPQLQERITSTIAESIVETLDPHGVMVVVEAEHMCMTMRGVRKPGAKTVTSAVRGVFKDDAAARAEVLEHIKRQD
;
A
#
# COMPACT_ATOMS: atom_id res chain seq x y z
N MET A 1 15.46 15.75 -4.43
CA MET A 1 14.44 14.81 -4.95
C MET A 1 14.33 14.98 -6.45
N LYS A 2 14.11 13.89 -7.21
CA LYS A 2 13.93 13.96 -8.66
C LYS A 2 12.44 13.86 -9.00
N GLU A 3 11.94 14.87 -9.67
CA GLU A 3 10.62 14.86 -10.28
C GLU A 3 10.54 13.76 -11.37
N VAL A 4 9.35 13.20 -11.60
CA VAL A 4 9.14 12.18 -12.63
C VAL A 4 9.38 12.80 -14.02
N ASN A 5 10.35 12.27 -14.76
CA ASN A 5 10.64 12.72 -16.12
C ASN A 5 9.59 12.16 -17.11
N LYS A 6 8.51 12.91 -17.32
CA LYS A 6 7.39 12.50 -18.17
C LYS A 6 7.79 12.36 -19.63
N GLU A 7 8.58 13.30 -20.17
CA GLU A 7 9.04 13.25 -21.57
C GLU A 7 9.82 11.98 -21.87
N GLN A 8 10.71 11.57 -20.95
CA GLN A 8 11.46 10.32 -21.07
C GLN A 8 10.54 9.09 -21.03
N ILE A 9 9.51 9.08 -20.17
CA ILE A 9 8.53 8.00 -20.11
C ILE A 9 7.71 7.95 -21.41
N GLU A 10 7.30 9.09 -21.95
CA GLU A 10 6.54 9.14 -23.21
C GLU A 10 7.33 8.52 -24.37
N GLN A 11 8.62 8.87 -24.49
CA GLN A 11 9.50 8.28 -25.50
C GLN A 11 9.63 6.76 -25.31
N ALA A 12 9.85 6.30 -24.07
CA ALA A 12 9.96 4.88 -23.76
C ALA A 12 8.66 4.11 -24.06
N VAL A 13 7.50 4.68 -23.73
CA VAL A 13 6.19 4.05 -24.00
C VAL A 13 5.93 3.96 -25.49
N ARG A 14 6.28 4.98 -26.26
CA ARG A 14 6.20 4.91 -27.73
C ARG A 14 7.06 3.77 -28.27
N GLN A 15 8.31 3.65 -27.80
CA GLN A 15 9.20 2.55 -28.18
C GLN A 15 8.63 1.18 -27.80
N ILE A 16 8.00 1.06 -26.64
CA ILE A 16 7.31 -0.18 -26.24
C ILE A 16 6.19 -0.52 -27.24
N LEU A 17 5.37 0.45 -27.65
CA LEU A 17 4.28 0.22 -28.62
C LEU A 17 4.83 -0.25 -29.97
N GLU A 18 5.88 0.39 -30.48
CA GLU A 18 6.56 -0.03 -31.72
C GLU A 18 7.14 -1.44 -31.58
N ALA A 19 7.80 -1.72 -30.45
CA ALA A 19 8.45 -3.01 -30.18
C ALA A 19 7.48 -4.18 -30.05
N ILE A 20 6.23 -3.94 -29.60
CA ILE A 20 5.19 -4.99 -29.55
C ILE A 20 4.40 -5.13 -30.87
N GLY A 21 4.75 -4.35 -31.90
CA GLY A 21 4.14 -4.42 -33.23
C GLY A 21 2.87 -3.59 -33.40
N GLU A 22 2.59 -2.64 -32.50
CA GLU A 22 1.50 -1.66 -32.69
C GLU A 22 1.95 -0.48 -33.56
N ASP A 23 1.00 0.20 -34.21
CA ASP A 23 1.22 1.49 -34.84
C ASP A 23 0.94 2.63 -33.84
N PRO A 24 1.97 3.34 -33.33
CA PRO A 24 1.75 4.41 -32.36
C PRO A 24 1.04 5.64 -32.96
N ASN A 25 0.90 5.71 -34.29
CA ASN A 25 0.25 6.84 -34.97
C ASN A 25 -1.25 6.62 -35.19
N ARG A 26 -1.79 5.43 -34.88
CA ARG A 26 -3.24 5.21 -34.94
C ARG A 26 -3.95 6.05 -33.89
N GLU A 27 -5.16 6.50 -34.21
CA GLU A 27 -5.95 7.44 -33.40
C GLU A 27 -5.96 7.11 -31.89
N GLY A 28 -6.18 5.85 -31.53
CA GLY A 28 -6.25 5.41 -30.13
C GLY A 28 -4.93 5.48 -29.35
N LEU A 29 -3.76 5.49 -30.02
CA LEU A 29 -2.44 5.44 -29.39
C LEU A 29 -1.67 6.75 -29.40
N LEU A 30 -2.09 7.75 -30.17
CA LEU A 30 -1.40 9.03 -30.31
C LEU A 30 -1.03 9.66 -28.95
N ASP A 31 -1.98 9.68 -28.02
CA ASP A 31 -1.77 10.22 -26.66
C ASP A 31 -1.56 9.13 -25.60
N THR A 32 -1.45 7.85 -25.97
CA THR A 32 -1.15 6.77 -24.99
C THR A 32 0.15 7.03 -24.23
N PRO A 33 1.27 7.43 -24.86
CA PRO A 33 2.48 7.77 -24.13
C PRO A 33 2.27 8.80 -23.01
N LYS A 34 1.57 9.91 -23.31
CA LYS A 34 1.26 10.96 -22.32
C LYS A 34 0.38 10.43 -21.20
N ARG A 35 -0.64 9.64 -21.53
CA ARG A 35 -1.54 9.03 -20.53
C ARG A 35 -0.78 8.09 -19.59
N VAL A 36 0.13 7.28 -20.12
CA VAL A 36 0.98 6.38 -19.31
C VAL A 36 1.96 7.17 -18.44
N ALA A 37 2.60 8.22 -18.97
CA ALA A 37 3.48 9.08 -18.18
C ALA A 37 2.73 9.78 -17.03
N LYS A 38 1.52 10.28 -17.28
CA LYS A 38 0.64 10.85 -16.24
C LYS A 38 0.26 9.80 -15.20
N MET A 39 -0.13 8.60 -15.63
CA MET A 39 -0.46 7.50 -14.75
C MET A 39 0.73 7.13 -13.85
N TYR A 40 1.94 6.95 -14.40
CA TYR A 40 3.13 6.65 -13.59
C TYR A 40 3.49 7.76 -12.61
N ALA A 41 3.30 9.03 -12.96
CA ALA A 41 3.45 10.12 -12.00
C ALA A 41 2.47 10.03 -10.82
N GLU A 42 1.26 9.52 -11.04
CA GLU A 42 0.24 9.34 -10.01
C GLU A 42 0.48 8.07 -9.17
N VAL A 43 0.63 6.91 -9.80
CA VAL A 43 0.75 5.62 -9.08
C VAL A 43 2.12 5.41 -8.44
N PHE A 44 3.10 6.25 -8.76
CA PHE A 44 4.42 6.29 -8.11
C PHE A 44 4.67 7.56 -7.29
N SER A 45 3.63 8.32 -6.95
CA SER A 45 3.77 9.56 -6.16
C SER A 45 4.43 9.31 -4.79
N GLY A 46 4.21 8.12 -4.22
CA GLY A 46 4.76 7.71 -2.93
C GLY A 46 6.29 7.53 -2.91
N LEU A 47 6.97 7.49 -4.06
CA LEU A 47 8.45 7.37 -4.11
C LEU A 47 9.16 8.51 -3.36
N ASN A 48 8.50 9.66 -3.24
CA ASN A 48 9.04 10.87 -2.64
C ASN A 48 8.34 11.25 -1.32
N GLU A 49 7.52 10.36 -0.75
CA GLU A 49 6.79 10.59 0.49
C GLU A 49 7.35 9.67 1.58
N ASP A 50 7.60 10.21 2.79
CA ASP A 50 7.86 9.36 3.96
C ASP A 50 6.53 9.10 4.69
N PRO A 51 6.05 7.84 4.79
CA PRO A 51 4.80 7.55 5.50
C PRO A 51 4.78 8.04 6.94
N LYS A 52 5.95 8.20 7.58
CA LYS A 52 6.07 8.70 8.95
C LYS A 52 5.58 10.13 9.12
N GLU A 53 5.66 10.95 8.06
CA GLU A 53 5.20 12.34 8.09
C GLU A 53 3.70 12.46 8.35
N HIS A 54 2.91 11.43 8.01
CA HIS A 54 1.48 11.43 8.28
C HIS A 54 1.13 11.25 9.76
N PHE A 55 2.02 10.68 10.56
CA PHE A 55 1.79 10.40 11.98
C PHE A 55 2.23 11.53 12.92
N GLN A 56 2.75 12.63 12.39
CA GLN A 56 3.22 13.77 13.21
C GLN A 56 2.10 14.50 13.97
N THR A 57 0.84 14.33 13.56
CA THR A 57 -0.31 14.86 14.30
C THR A 57 -0.82 13.80 15.27
N VAL A 58 -0.52 13.97 16.54
CA VAL A 58 -0.95 13.10 17.64
C VAL A 58 -1.96 13.84 18.51
N PHE A 59 -3.09 13.19 18.77
CA PHE A 59 -4.09 13.66 19.71
C PHE A 59 -3.85 12.97 21.05
N GLY A 60 -3.89 13.76 22.13
CA GLY A 60 -3.83 13.24 23.49
C GLY A 60 -5.23 12.84 23.94
N GLU A 61 -5.64 11.62 23.62
CA GLU A 61 -6.80 10.98 24.23
C GLU A 61 -6.28 9.94 25.23
N ASN A 62 -6.87 9.84 26.43
CA ASN A 62 -6.50 8.81 27.41
C ASN A 62 -7.05 7.43 27.00
N HIS A 63 -6.76 7.01 25.77
CA HIS A 63 -7.16 5.74 25.20
C HIS A 63 -5.93 4.84 25.12
N GLU A 64 -5.97 3.70 25.83
CA GLU A 64 -4.91 2.69 25.87
C GLU A 64 -5.43 1.31 25.44
N GLU A 65 -6.52 1.27 24.67
CA GLU A 65 -7.14 0.05 24.16
C GLU A 65 -6.90 -0.12 22.66
N LEU A 66 -7.46 -1.20 22.09
CA LEU A 66 -7.30 -1.52 20.68
C LEU A 66 -7.93 -0.45 19.76
N VAL A 67 -7.11 0.14 18.91
CA VAL A 67 -7.56 0.94 17.76
C VAL A 67 -7.36 0.12 16.49
N LEU A 68 -8.43 -0.13 15.74
CA LEU A 68 -8.41 -0.85 14.46
C LEU A 68 -9.09 -0.03 13.36
N VAL A 69 -8.35 0.20 12.27
CA VAL A 69 -8.92 0.63 10.99
C VAL A 69 -8.83 -0.52 10.01
N LYS A 70 -9.97 -1.12 9.67
CA LYS A 70 -10.08 -2.23 8.72
C LYS A 70 -10.63 -1.76 7.37
N ASP A 71 -10.41 -2.59 6.35
CA ASP A 71 -10.94 -2.39 4.99
C ASP A 71 -10.40 -1.14 4.29
N ILE A 72 -9.15 -0.75 4.58
CA ILE A 72 -8.47 0.32 3.85
C ILE A 72 -8.14 -0.19 2.46
N ALA A 73 -8.94 0.20 1.47
CA ALA A 73 -8.66 -0.13 0.07
C ALA A 73 -7.33 0.49 -0.37
N PHE A 74 -6.52 -0.27 -1.11
CA PHE A 74 -5.28 0.22 -1.68
C PHE A 74 -5.00 -0.40 -3.05
N HIS A 75 -4.19 0.31 -3.84
CA HIS A 75 -3.66 -0.16 -5.11
C HIS A 75 -2.15 0.04 -5.11
N SER A 76 -1.41 -0.91 -5.67
CA SER A 76 0.04 -0.84 -5.82
C SER A 76 0.48 -1.52 -7.11
N MET A 77 1.78 -1.45 -7.41
CA MET A 77 2.37 -1.98 -8.63
C MET A 77 3.45 -2.99 -8.26
N CYS A 78 3.33 -4.23 -8.72
CA CYS A 78 4.33 -5.26 -8.44
C CYS A 78 5.66 -4.87 -9.08
N GLU A 79 6.73 -4.75 -8.28
CA GLU A 79 8.03 -4.28 -8.80
C GLU A 79 8.65 -5.21 -9.86
N HIS A 80 8.30 -6.49 -9.83
CA HIS A 80 8.81 -7.48 -10.79
C HIS A 80 8.26 -7.30 -12.21
N HIS A 81 7.08 -6.71 -12.36
CA HIS A 81 6.34 -6.73 -13.62
C HIS A 81 5.67 -5.40 -13.98
N LEU A 82 5.65 -4.44 -13.05
CA LEU A 82 4.94 -3.18 -13.16
C LEU A 82 3.47 -3.36 -13.58
N VAL A 83 2.82 -4.38 -13.04
CA VAL A 83 1.38 -4.60 -13.16
C VAL A 83 0.70 -4.45 -11.79
N PRO A 84 -0.56 -4.02 -11.75
CA PRO A 84 -1.22 -3.75 -10.49
C PRO A 84 -1.39 -4.97 -9.60
N PHE A 85 -1.35 -4.74 -8.29
CA PHE A 85 -2.01 -5.58 -7.30
C PHE A 85 -2.81 -4.69 -6.36
N TYR A 86 -3.94 -5.18 -5.88
CA TYR A 86 -4.90 -4.37 -5.15
C TYR A 86 -5.67 -5.22 -4.14
N GLY A 87 -6.16 -4.55 -3.10
CA GLY A 87 -6.91 -5.22 -2.05
C GLY A 87 -7.12 -4.31 -0.86
N LYS A 88 -6.99 -4.88 0.33
CA LYS A 88 -7.30 -4.22 1.59
C LYS A 88 -6.15 -4.33 2.58
N ALA A 89 -5.92 -3.25 3.30
CA ALA A 89 -5.08 -3.21 4.49
C ALA A 89 -5.96 -3.06 5.73
N HIS A 90 -5.53 -3.70 6.81
CA HIS A 90 -6.10 -3.61 8.14
C HIS A 90 -4.97 -3.23 9.09
N VAL A 91 -5.15 -2.13 9.82
CA VAL A 91 -4.11 -1.58 10.69
C VAL A 91 -4.66 -1.46 12.10
N ALA A 92 -4.08 -2.23 13.02
CA ALA A 92 -4.38 -2.25 14.43
C ALA A 92 -3.18 -1.77 15.25
N TYR A 93 -3.41 -0.99 16.29
CA TYR A 93 -2.39 -0.67 17.29
C TYR A 93 -3.01 -0.43 18.66
N ILE A 94 -2.23 -0.61 19.72
CA ILE A 94 -2.61 -0.26 21.09
C ILE A 94 -1.78 0.95 21.51
N PRO A 95 -2.37 2.15 21.65
CA PRO A 95 -1.64 3.37 21.99
C PRO A 95 -0.96 3.25 23.35
N ARG A 96 0.19 3.92 23.51
CA ARG A 96 0.89 4.06 24.80
C ARG A 96 0.87 5.52 25.23
N GLY A 97 0.50 5.80 26.48
CA GLY A 97 0.52 7.16 27.02
C GLY A 97 -0.42 8.10 26.26
N GLY A 98 -1.54 7.56 25.75
CA GLY A 98 -2.58 8.32 25.06
C GLY A 98 -2.22 8.88 23.68
N LYS A 99 -1.13 8.40 23.04
CA LYS A 99 -0.73 8.85 21.70
C LYS A 99 -1.57 8.21 20.59
N VAL A 100 -2.65 8.89 20.22
CA VAL A 100 -3.56 8.43 19.14
C VAL A 100 -3.34 9.27 17.88
N THR A 101 -3.23 8.62 16.71
CA THR A 101 -3.21 9.33 15.42
C THR A 101 -4.60 9.40 14.80
N GLY A 102 -4.85 10.43 13.99
CA GLY A 102 -6.11 10.56 13.27
C GLY A 102 -6.32 9.40 12.29
N LEU A 103 -7.53 8.85 12.23
CA LEU A 103 -7.84 7.67 11.39
C LEU A 103 -7.47 7.86 9.92
N SER A 104 -7.67 9.07 9.38
CA SER A 104 -7.30 9.40 8.00
C SER A 104 -5.79 9.36 7.74
N LYS A 105 -4.96 9.48 8.78
CA LYS A 105 -3.49 9.40 8.67
C LYS A 105 -3.02 7.97 8.44
N LEU A 106 -3.69 6.97 9.03
CA LEU A 106 -3.41 5.55 8.76
C LEU A 106 -3.63 5.23 7.28
N ALA A 107 -4.77 5.67 6.72
CA ALA A 107 -5.05 5.49 5.30
C ALA A 107 -4.02 6.20 4.40
N ARG A 108 -3.61 7.42 4.75
CA ARG A 108 -2.56 8.15 4.00
C ARG A 108 -1.21 7.46 4.06
N ALA A 109 -0.84 6.89 5.20
CA ALA A 109 0.39 6.11 5.33
C ALA A 109 0.37 4.84 4.47
N VAL A 110 -0.78 4.15 4.41
CA VAL A 110 -0.97 3.02 3.47
C VAL A 110 -0.75 3.47 2.02
N GLU A 111 -1.38 4.57 1.61
CA GLU A 111 -1.24 5.14 0.25
C GLU A 111 0.20 5.57 -0.08
N ALA A 112 0.88 6.28 0.82
CA ALA A 112 2.26 6.73 0.63
C ALA A 112 3.24 5.55 0.43
N VAL A 113 2.98 4.41 1.07
CA VAL A 113 3.77 3.18 0.89
C VAL A 113 3.33 2.44 -0.38
N ALA A 114 2.03 2.34 -0.66
CA ALA A 114 1.48 1.57 -1.76
C ALA A 114 1.74 2.19 -3.14
N LYS A 115 1.80 3.52 -3.25
CA LYS A 115 2.06 4.25 -4.51
C LYS A 115 3.54 4.23 -4.92
N ARG A 116 4.11 3.03 -5.03
CA ARG A 116 5.48 2.72 -5.44
C ARG A 116 5.51 1.37 -6.16
N PRO A 117 6.55 1.03 -6.92
CA PRO A 117 6.88 -0.36 -7.21
C PRO A 117 7.13 -1.09 -5.88
N GLN A 118 6.43 -2.20 -5.64
CA GLN A 118 6.40 -2.85 -4.33
C GLN A 118 6.36 -4.38 -4.34
N LEU A 119 6.68 -4.91 -3.16
CA LEU A 119 6.29 -6.23 -2.66
C LEU A 119 5.23 -6.07 -1.56
N GLN A 120 4.25 -6.96 -1.50
CA GLN A 120 3.17 -6.88 -0.50
C GLN A 120 3.72 -7.03 0.93
N GLU A 121 4.72 -7.88 1.12
CA GLU A 121 5.46 -8.09 2.36
C GLU A 121 6.13 -6.80 2.85
N ARG A 122 6.70 -6.03 1.90
CA ARG A 122 7.34 -4.76 2.19
C ARG A 122 6.31 -3.70 2.58
N ILE A 123 5.20 -3.59 1.83
CA ILE A 123 4.10 -2.69 2.21
C ILE A 123 3.68 -2.95 3.67
N THR A 124 3.40 -4.21 3.97
CA THR A 124 2.92 -4.66 5.29
C THR A 124 3.90 -4.29 6.41
N SER A 125 5.19 -4.57 6.21
CA SER A 125 6.22 -4.30 7.22
C SER A 125 6.49 -2.82 7.37
N THR A 126 6.58 -2.06 6.26
CA THR A 126 6.87 -0.62 6.29
C THR A 126 5.78 0.16 7.03
N ILE A 127 4.51 -0.18 6.85
CA ILE A 127 3.41 0.46 7.60
C ILE A 127 3.58 0.21 9.11
N ALA A 128 3.85 -1.03 9.50
CA ALA A 128 4.03 -1.40 10.90
C ALA A 128 5.23 -0.65 11.53
N GLU A 129 6.39 -0.65 10.87
CA GLU A 129 7.57 0.09 11.34
C GLU A 129 7.32 1.59 11.44
N SER A 130 6.63 2.18 10.45
CA SER A 130 6.32 3.62 10.47
C SER A 130 5.48 4.01 11.69
N ILE A 131 4.54 3.16 12.10
CA ILE A 131 3.71 3.36 13.29
C ILE A 131 4.56 3.20 14.57
N VAL A 132 5.41 2.17 14.63
CA VAL A 132 6.29 1.96 15.79
C VAL A 132 7.20 3.15 16.01
N GLU A 133 7.89 3.60 14.96
CA GLU A 133 8.88 4.66 15.05
C GLU A 133 8.27 6.02 15.38
N THR A 134 7.01 6.27 15.02
CA THR A 134 6.37 7.58 15.21
C THR A 134 5.48 7.66 16.45
N LEU A 135 4.73 6.59 16.76
CA LEU A 135 3.76 6.60 17.86
C LEU A 135 4.27 5.91 19.12
N ASP A 136 5.30 5.05 19.03
CA ASP A 136 5.77 4.17 20.12
C ASP A 136 4.62 3.45 20.86
N PRO A 137 3.76 2.70 20.14
CA PRO A 137 2.61 2.04 20.75
C PRO A 137 3.04 0.84 21.63
N HIS A 138 2.12 0.31 22.44
CA HIS A 138 2.33 -1.00 23.07
C HIS A 138 2.50 -2.12 22.06
N GLY A 139 1.85 -2.01 20.90
CA GLY A 139 2.09 -2.87 19.75
C GLY A 139 1.31 -2.42 18.53
N VAL A 140 1.69 -2.96 17.38
CA VAL A 140 0.99 -2.79 16.10
C VAL A 140 0.82 -4.13 15.41
N MET A 141 -0.29 -4.32 14.71
CA MET A 141 -0.57 -5.43 13.83
C MET A 141 -1.12 -4.89 12.50
N VAL A 142 -0.44 -5.22 11.40
CA VAL A 142 -0.88 -4.90 10.04
C VAL A 142 -1.19 -6.19 9.32
N VAL A 143 -2.34 -6.28 8.68
CA VAL A 143 -2.73 -7.38 7.78
C VAL A 143 -3.06 -6.80 6.42
N VAL A 144 -2.50 -7.36 5.36
CA VAL A 144 -2.77 -6.96 3.99
C VAL A 144 -3.23 -8.18 3.21
N GLU A 145 -4.36 -8.06 2.52
CA GLU A 145 -4.87 -9.05 1.59
C GLU A 145 -4.98 -8.41 0.21
N ALA A 146 -4.40 -9.02 -0.83
CA ALA A 146 -4.48 -8.50 -2.19
C ALA A 146 -4.50 -9.59 -3.26
N GLU A 147 -5.07 -9.21 -4.41
CA GLU A 147 -4.97 -9.95 -5.66
C GLU A 147 -3.93 -9.32 -6.57
N HIS A 148 -3.18 -10.17 -7.27
CA HIS A 148 -2.02 -9.76 -8.05
C HIS A 148 -2.25 -10.01 -9.54
N MET A 149 -2.30 -8.95 -10.34
CA MET A 149 -2.54 -9.09 -11.79
C MET A 149 -1.43 -9.89 -12.48
N CYS A 150 -0.20 -9.89 -11.94
CA CYS A 150 0.89 -10.71 -12.45
C CYS A 150 0.61 -12.23 -12.37
N MET A 151 -0.29 -12.67 -11.48
CA MET A 151 -0.76 -14.05 -11.35
C MET A 151 -2.12 -14.27 -12.01
N THR A 152 -2.98 -13.24 -12.04
CA THR A 152 -4.34 -13.32 -12.59
C THR A 152 -4.36 -13.36 -14.11
N MET A 153 -3.71 -12.40 -14.79
CA MET A 153 -3.87 -12.22 -16.24
C MET A 153 -2.82 -12.93 -17.10
N ARG A 154 -1.71 -13.39 -16.49
CA ARG A 154 -0.57 -13.99 -17.19
C ARG A 154 0.07 -15.12 -16.39
N GLY A 155 1.04 -15.81 -17.01
CA GLY A 155 1.78 -16.89 -16.36
C GLY A 155 0.86 -18.01 -15.87
N VAL A 156 0.82 -18.21 -14.54
CA VAL A 156 0.05 -19.28 -13.88
C VAL A 156 -1.48 -19.12 -13.96
N ARG A 157 -1.99 -17.92 -14.29
CA ARG A 157 -3.42 -17.62 -14.54
C ARG A 157 -4.35 -18.15 -13.45
N LYS A 158 -4.22 -17.62 -12.24
CA LYS A 158 -5.03 -17.97 -11.05
C LYS A 158 -5.91 -16.78 -10.62
N PRO A 159 -6.96 -16.44 -11.39
CA PRO A 159 -7.88 -15.37 -11.02
C PRO A 159 -8.53 -15.67 -9.66
N GLY A 160 -8.72 -14.61 -8.85
CA GLY A 160 -9.32 -14.73 -7.52
C GLY A 160 -8.37 -15.26 -6.43
N ALA A 161 -7.14 -15.68 -6.77
CA ALA A 161 -6.16 -16.04 -5.76
C ALA A 161 -5.75 -14.79 -4.96
N LYS A 162 -5.82 -14.88 -3.64
CA LYS A 162 -5.44 -13.81 -2.71
C LYS A 162 -4.17 -14.16 -1.97
N THR A 163 -3.29 -13.18 -1.82
CA THR A 163 -2.12 -13.26 -0.96
C THR A 163 -2.41 -12.49 0.32
N VAL A 164 -2.19 -13.12 1.47
CA VAL A 164 -2.33 -12.49 2.78
C VAL A 164 -0.95 -12.39 3.43
N THR A 165 -0.57 -11.18 3.85
CA THR A 165 0.66 -10.89 4.59
C THR A 165 0.31 -10.22 5.90
N SER A 166 1.12 -10.44 6.94
CA SER A 166 0.95 -9.75 8.22
C SER A 166 2.29 -9.35 8.84
N ALA A 167 2.27 -8.27 9.61
CA ALA A 167 3.40 -7.82 10.41
C ALA A 167 2.92 -7.44 11.81
N VAL A 168 3.57 -7.98 12.83
CA VAL A 168 3.27 -7.70 14.25
C VAL A 168 4.50 -7.15 14.96
N ARG A 169 4.30 -6.21 15.88
CA ARG A 169 5.33 -5.63 16.77
C ARG A 169 4.75 -5.40 18.17
N GLY A 170 5.63 -5.29 19.17
CA GLY A 170 5.23 -5.08 20.56
C GLY A 170 4.35 -6.21 21.08
N VAL A 171 3.33 -5.88 21.86
CA VAL A 171 2.43 -6.85 22.53
C VAL A 171 1.82 -7.89 21.57
N PHE A 172 1.52 -7.52 20.33
CA PHE A 172 0.99 -8.47 19.34
C PHE A 172 2.00 -9.55 18.91
N LYS A 173 3.29 -9.41 19.20
CA LYS A 173 4.29 -10.47 18.93
C LYS A 173 4.17 -11.60 19.95
N ASP A 174 3.95 -11.25 21.21
CA ASP A 174 4.04 -12.19 22.33
C ASP A 174 2.65 -12.64 22.83
N ASP A 175 1.60 -11.89 22.53
CA ASP A 175 0.22 -12.19 22.93
C ASP A 175 -0.61 -12.72 21.75
N ALA A 176 -0.93 -14.01 21.78
CA ALA A 176 -1.78 -14.65 20.79
C ALA A 176 -3.26 -14.28 20.92
N ALA A 177 -3.74 -13.97 22.13
CA ALA A 177 -5.13 -13.57 22.36
C ALA A 177 -5.38 -12.18 21.78
N ALA A 178 -4.45 -11.24 21.99
CA ALA A 178 -4.52 -9.91 21.38
C ALA A 178 -4.55 -9.98 19.84
N ARG A 179 -3.75 -10.87 19.22
CA ARG A 179 -3.82 -11.10 17.77
C ARG A 179 -5.17 -11.69 17.34
N ALA A 180 -5.69 -12.64 18.11
CA ALA A 180 -6.96 -13.29 17.81
C ALA A 180 -8.14 -12.30 17.83
N GLU A 181 -8.15 -11.37 18.80
CA GLU A 181 -9.12 -10.28 18.87
C GLU A 181 -9.13 -9.43 17.60
N VAL A 182 -7.96 -8.98 17.12
CA VAL A 182 -7.83 -8.21 15.87
C VAL A 182 -8.36 -9.01 14.67
N LEU A 183 -7.96 -10.27 14.53
CA LEU A 183 -8.38 -11.13 13.42
C LEU A 183 -9.90 -11.38 13.45
N GLU A 184 -10.50 -11.50 14.62
CA GLU A 184 -11.95 -11.66 14.79
C GLU A 184 -12.69 -10.39 14.33
N HIS A 185 -12.22 -9.21 14.72
CA HIS A 185 -12.79 -7.94 14.26
C HIS A 185 -12.65 -7.74 12.74
N ILE A 186 -11.57 -8.22 12.13
CA ILE A 186 -11.38 -8.19 10.68
C ILE A 186 -12.38 -9.11 9.97
N LYS A 187 -12.63 -10.31 10.51
CA LYS A 187 -13.55 -11.31 9.90
C LYS A 187 -15.02 -10.90 9.95
N ARG A 188 -15.44 -10.17 10.98
CA ARG A 188 -16.83 -9.71 11.09
C ARG A 188 -17.20 -8.83 9.88
N GLN A 189 -18.06 -9.35 9.02
CA GLN A 189 -18.77 -8.58 8.01
C GLN A 189 -20.19 -8.36 8.53
N ASP A 190 -20.69 -7.13 8.42
CA ASP A 190 -22.11 -6.83 8.67
C ASP A 190 -23.01 -7.57 7.66
#